data_AF-A0A951V3A3-F1
#
_entry.id   AF-A0A951V3A3-F1
#
_cell.length_a   1.000
_cell.length_b   1.000
_cell.length_c   1.000
_cell.angle_alpha   90.00
_cell.angle_beta   90.00
_cell.angle_gamma   90.00
#
_symmetry.space_group_name_H-M   'P 1'
#
loop_
_entity.id
_entity.type
_entity.pdbx_description
1 polymer ?
#
loop_
_entity_poly.entity_id
_entity_poly.type
_entity_poly.pdbx_seq_one_letter_code
_entity_poly.pdbx_strand_id
1 'polypeptide(L)'
;MLIVLFLLMSGCRNIFAPAIGELDGGKSIYRLDLASPADVLHNFRYAYIYRDSLMYANLLDSEFVFVYYQPSTESGTGHYDSWMRDTELRATGRLLGTFNYIDLLWQTTLDSAYYEIEDQEIVREENAWFEEANYAD
;
A
#
# COMPACT_ATOMS: atom_id res chain seq x y z
N MET A 1 -18.80 45.36 22.89
CA MET A 1 -19.48 44.71 21.74
C MET A 1 -18.64 44.66 20.46
N LEU A 2 -17.87 45.68 20.11
CA LEU A 2 -17.06 45.72 18.87
C LEU A 2 -15.94 44.65 18.80
N ILE A 3 -15.33 44.30 19.94
CA ILE A 3 -14.21 43.34 20.03
C ILE A 3 -14.63 41.90 19.71
N VAL A 4 -15.86 41.52 20.09
CA VAL A 4 -16.41 40.18 19.82
C VAL A 4 -16.68 39.99 18.32
N LEU A 5 -17.05 41.06 17.62
CA LEU A 5 -17.29 41.04 16.17
C LEU A 5 -15.99 40.82 15.38
N PHE A 6 -14.86 41.37 15.85
CA PHE A 6 -13.54 41.16 15.23
C PHE A 6 -13.01 39.72 15.40
N LEU A 7 -13.33 39.04 16.50
CA LEU A 7 -12.93 37.65 16.76
C LEU A 7 -13.69 36.63 15.90
N LEU A 8 -14.89 36.97 15.40
CA LEU A 8 -15.66 36.11 14.51
C LEU A 8 -15.17 36.15 13.05
N MET A 9 -14.44 37.21 12.66
CA MET A 9 -13.92 37.37 11.30
C MET A 9 -12.53 36.74 11.09
N SER A 10 -11.83 36.34 12.15
CA SER A 10 -10.53 35.65 12.06
C SER A 10 -10.64 34.13 11.92
N GLY A 11 -11.83 33.54 12.09
CA GLY A 11 -12.04 32.09 12.04
C GLY A 11 -12.19 31.47 10.64
N CYS A 12 -12.25 32.27 9.57
CA CYS A 12 -12.51 31.77 8.22
C CYS A 12 -11.26 31.22 7.49
N ARG A 13 -10.11 31.13 8.15
CA ARG A 13 -8.90 30.51 7.59
C ARG A 13 -8.61 29.20 8.29
N ASN A 14 -8.98 28.10 7.64
CA ASN A 14 -8.56 26.76 8.02
C ASN A 14 -7.03 26.66 7.82
N ILE A 15 -6.28 26.52 8.91
CA ILE A 15 -4.81 26.41 8.87
C ILE A 15 -4.31 25.10 8.23
N PHE A 16 -5.22 24.15 7.98
CA PHE A 16 -4.98 22.90 7.26
C PHE A 16 -5.51 22.95 5.82
N ALA A 17 -6.18 24.03 5.39
CA ALA A 17 -6.61 24.13 4.00
C ALA A 17 -5.39 24.38 3.12
N PRO A 18 -5.18 23.56 2.07
CA PRO A 18 -4.13 23.82 1.10
C PRO A 18 -4.38 25.16 0.40
N ALA A 19 -3.29 25.84 0.02
CA ALA A 19 -3.41 27.03 -0.80
C ALA A 19 -4.08 26.68 -2.13
N ILE A 20 -4.93 27.56 -2.63
CA ILE A 20 -5.50 27.42 -3.97
C ILE A 20 -4.34 27.53 -4.96
N GLY A 21 -4.06 26.43 -5.66
CA GLY A 21 -2.99 26.31 -6.63
C GLY A 21 -3.41 25.36 -7.75
N GLU A 22 -2.73 25.47 -8.89
CA GLU A 22 -2.90 24.52 -9.99
C GLU A 22 -2.36 23.16 -9.56
N LEU A 23 -3.24 22.16 -9.49
CA LEU A 23 -2.87 20.75 -9.23
C LEU A 23 -2.40 20.04 -10.50
N ASP A 24 -2.35 20.74 -11.63
CA ASP A 24 -2.03 20.17 -12.92
C ASP A 24 -0.50 20.01 -13.07
N GLY A 25 -0.05 18.80 -13.40
CA GLY A 25 1.36 18.49 -13.70
C GLY A 25 2.22 17.91 -12.56
N GLY A 26 1.69 17.77 -11.33
CA GLY A 26 2.37 17.02 -10.28
C GLY A 26 2.21 15.52 -10.48
N LYS A 27 3.22 14.81 -11.00
CA LYS A 27 3.20 13.34 -10.99
C LYS A 27 3.21 12.87 -9.54
N SER A 28 2.14 12.19 -9.11
CA SER A 28 2.09 11.57 -7.80
C SER A 28 3.12 10.43 -7.75
N ILE A 29 3.93 10.41 -6.68
CA ILE A 29 4.93 9.37 -6.38
C ILE A 29 4.27 8.00 -6.07
N TYR A 30 2.96 8.00 -5.83
CA TYR A 30 2.13 6.81 -5.68
C TYR A 30 0.98 6.82 -6.71
N ARG A 31 0.49 5.65 -7.09
CA ARG A 31 -0.63 5.48 -8.04
C ARG A 31 -1.95 5.75 -7.32
N LEU A 32 -2.79 6.61 -7.91
CA LEU A 32 -4.11 6.95 -7.37
C LEU A 32 -5.16 5.93 -7.80
N ASP A 33 -5.08 5.49 -9.05
CA ASP A 33 -5.96 4.48 -9.62
C ASP A 33 -5.25 3.12 -9.60
N LEU A 34 -5.83 2.14 -8.92
CA LEU A 34 -5.31 0.77 -8.82
C LEU A 34 -6.03 -0.10 -9.85
N ALA A 35 -5.61 -0.02 -11.11
CA ALA A 35 -6.25 -0.74 -12.22
C ALA A 35 -5.64 -2.13 -12.46
N SER A 36 -4.41 -2.35 -11.98
CA SER A 36 -3.67 -3.60 -12.17
C SER A 36 -2.96 -4.04 -10.88
N PRO A 37 -2.60 -5.33 -10.76
CA PRO A 37 -1.75 -5.78 -9.66
C PRO A 37 -0.40 -5.05 -9.59
N ALA A 38 0.14 -4.61 -10.73
CA ALA A 38 1.38 -3.83 -10.77
C ALA A 38 1.23 -2.48 -10.04
N ASP A 39 0.08 -1.82 -10.16
CA ASP A 39 -0.21 -0.57 -9.44
C ASP A 39 -0.25 -0.79 -7.92
N VAL A 40 -0.84 -1.91 -7.48
CA VAL A 40 -0.87 -2.30 -6.06
C VAL A 40 0.55 -2.51 -5.55
N LEU A 41 1.37 -3.24 -6.30
CA LEU A 41 2.76 -3.56 -5.91
C LEU A 41 3.69 -2.34 -5.95
N HIS A 42 3.44 -1.38 -6.85
CA HIS A 42 4.10 -0.08 -6.85
C HIS A 42 3.81 0.66 -5.53
N ASN A 43 2.54 0.76 -5.15
CA ASN A 43 2.15 1.44 -3.91
C ASN A 43 2.61 0.68 -2.66
N PHE A 44 2.70 -0.64 -2.75
CA PHE A 44 3.24 -1.48 -1.68
C PHE A 44 4.73 -1.20 -1.47
N ARG A 45 5.51 -1.11 -2.56
CA ARG A 45 6.92 -0.67 -2.53
C ARG A 45 7.06 0.74 -1.98
N TYR A 46 6.22 1.67 -2.44
CA TYR A 46 6.15 3.03 -1.92
C TYR A 46 5.96 3.04 -0.39
N ALA A 47 5.01 2.27 0.12
CA ALA A 47 4.72 2.21 1.55
C ALA A 47 5.93 1.72 2.38
N TYR A 48 6.73 0.81 1.83
CA TYR A 48 7.95 0.31 2.48
C TYR A 48 9.06 1.36 2.51
N ILE A 49 9.34 1.99 1.36
CA ILE A 49 10.43 2.97 1.22
C ILE A 49 10.16 4.22 2.05
N TYR A 50 8.94 4.73 1.99
CA TYR A 50 8.56 5.95 2.71
C TYR A 50 8.03 5.68 4.11
N ARG A 51 7.89 4.40 4.49
CA ARG A 51 7.34 3.95 5.78
C ARG A 51 5.94 4.51 6.03
N ASP A 52 5.16 4.61 4.96
CA ASP A 52 3.80 5.12 4.98
C ASP A 52 2.83 3.99 5.36
N SER A 53 2.58 3.85 6.65
CA SER A 53 1.68 2.83 7.18
C SER A 53 0.21 3.06 6.80
N LEU A 54 -0.18 4.29 6.46
CA LEU A 54 -1.54 4.59 6.00
C LEU A 54 -1.72 4.12 4.56
N MET A 55 -0.75 4.40 3.68
CA MET A 55 -0.74 3.84 2.33
C MET A 55 -0.78 2.31 2.37
N TYR A 56 0.08 1.69 3.19
CA TYR A 56 0.08 0.23 3.37
C TYR A 56 -1.30 -0.31 3.77
N ALA A 57 -1.93 0.31 4.76
CA ALA A 57 -3.22 -0.13 5.25
C ALA A 57 -4.33 -0.02 4.21
N ASN A 58 -4.28 0.98 3.32
CA ASN A 58 -5.26 1.19 2.27
C ASN A 58 -5.16 0.17 1.12
N LEU A 59 -4.02 -0.49 0.97
CA LEU A 59 -3.84 -1.55 -0.04
C LEU A 59 -4.48 -2.88 0.37
N LEU A 60 -4.71 -3.08 1.68
CA LEU A 60 -5.22 -4.34 2.20
C LEU A 60 -6.73 -4.25 2.46
N ASP A 61 -7.48 -5.06 1.73
CA ASP A 61 -8.92 -5.26 1.96
C ASP A 61 -9.20 -5.69 3.41
N SER A 62 -10.40 -5.39 3.92
CA SER A 62 -10.84 -5.75 5.26
C SER A 62 -10.76 -7.26 5.56
N GLU A 63 -10.96 -8.11 4.55
CA GLU A 63 -10.91 -9.58 4.63
C GLU A 63 -9.54 -10.15 4.21
N PHE A 64 -8.51 -9.30 4.11
CA PHE A 64 -7.18 -9.74 3.72
C PHE A 64 -6.61 -10.82 4.64
N VAL A 65 -6.08 -11.88 4.03
CA VAL A 65 -5.37 -12.99 4.68
C VAL A 65 -3.95 -13.06 4.14
N PHE A 66 -2.97 -12.91 5.02
CA PHE A 66 -1.58 -13.16 4.69
C PHE A 66 -1.28 -14.64 4.86
N VAL A 67 -0.69 -15.27 3.84
CA VAL A 67 -0.29 -16.69 3.87
C VAL A 67 1.22 -16.78 3.65
N TYR A 68 1.91 -17.51 4.51
CA TYR A 68 3.36 -17.67 4.43
C TYR A 68 3.78 -19.12 4.72
N TYR A 69 4.95 -19.51 4.21
CA TYR A 69 5.54 -20.81 4.50
C TYR A 69 6.45 -20.70 5.73
N GLN A 70 6.18 -21.51 6.75
CA GLN A 70 7.00 -21.62 7.94
C GLN A 70 7.89 -22.88 7.86
N PRO A 71 9.20 -22.71 7.61
CA PRO A 71 10.13 -23.84 7.58
C PRO A 71 10.31 -24.43 8.98
N SER A 72 10.30 -25.77 9.08
CA SER A 72 10.65 -26.49 10.31
C SER A 72 12.17 -26.56 10.45
N THR A 73 12.68 -26.16 11.61
CA THR A 73 14.09 -26.27 11.97
C THR A 73 14.56 -27.70 12.24
N GLU A 74 13.63 -28.64 12.49
CA GLU A 74 13.99 -29.98 12.97
C GLU A 74 13.84 -31.08 11.91
N SER A 75 12.87 -30.95 11.01
CA SER A 75 12.43 -32.06 10.14
C SER A 75 12.73 -31.87 8.65
N GLY A 76 13.38 -30.77 8.25
CA GLY A 76 13.65 -30.45 6.83
C GLY A 76 12.38 -30.26 5.98
N THR A 77 11.22 -30.18 6.63
CA THR A 77 9.90 -29.93 6.03
C THR A 77 9.38 -28.59 6.55
N GLY A 78 8.15 -28.21 6.26
CA GLY A 78 7.51 -27.02 6.79
C GLY A 78 6.02 -27.06 6.55
N HIS A 79 5.33 -26.01 6.94
CA HIS A 79 3.88 -25.88 6.75
C HIS A 79 3.53 -24.46 6.33
N TYR A 80 2.37 -24.31 5.68
CA TYR A 80 1.81 -22.99 5.44
C TYR A 80 1.02 -22.56 6.68
N ASP A 81 1.23 -21.32 7.08
CA ASP A 81 0.48 -20.65 8.13
C ASP A 81 -0.09 -19.34 7.58
N SER A 82 -1.02 -18.74 8.32
CA SER A 82 -1.69 -17.52 7.89
C SER A 82 -2.12 -16.65 9.06
N TRP A 83 -2.21 -15.35 8.82
CA TRP A 83 -2.85 -14.43 9.76
C TRP A 83 -3.74 -13.42 9.05
N MET A 84 -4.63 -12.81 9.83
CA MET A 84 -5.60 -11.83 9.36
C MET A 84 -4.97 -10.43 9.23
N ARG A 85 -5.66 -9.55 8.50
CA ARG A 85 -5.30 -8.15 8.27
C ARG A 85 -4.85 -7.40 9.52
N ASP A 86 -5.52 -7.57 10.65
CA ASP A 86 -5.20 -6.82 11.87
C ASP A 86 -3.79 -7.17 12.41
N THR A 87 -3.43 -8.44 12.33
CA THR A 87 -2.12 -8.95 12.70
C THR A 87 -1.07 -8.48 11.70
N GLU A 88 -1.39 -8.53 10.41
CA GLU A 88 -0.54 -8.02 9.34
C GLU A 88 -0.21 -6.54 9.52
N LEU A 89 -1.21 -5.68 9.74
CA LEU A 89 -1.00 -4.25 9.92
C LEU A 89 -0.16 -3.94 11.16
N ARG A 90 -0.34 -4.68 12.25
CA ARG A 90 0.47 -4.51 13.47
C ARG A 90 1.91 -4.97 13.25
N ALA A 91 2.11 -6.11 12.59
CA ALA A 91 3.43 -6.65 12.28
C ALA A 91 4.21 -5.71 11.36
N THR A 92 3.61 -5.31 10.25
CA THR A 92 4.25 -4.44 9.27
C THR A 92 4.38 -3.01 9.79
N GLY A 93 3.42 -2.48 10.56
CA GLY A 93 3.59 -1.20 11.23
C GLY A 93 4.81 -1.15 12.17
N ARG A 94 5.10 -2.25 12.89
CA ARG A 94 6.31 -2.38 13.70
C ARG A 94 7.57 -2.46 12.84
N LEU A 95 7.54 -3.21 11.74
CA LEU A 95 8.64 -3.29 10.77
C LEU A 95 8.99 -1.87 10.27
N LEU A 96 8.01 -1.14 9.75
CA LEU A 96 8.20 0.21 9.21
C LEU A 96 8.70 1.19 10.29
N GLY A 97 8.27 1.03 11.54
CA GLY A 97 8.73 1.86 12.67
C GLY A 97 10.13 1.51 13.19
N THR A 98 10.63 0.29 12.93
CA THR A 98 11.91 -0.20 13.46
C THR A 98 13.09 0.14 12.55
N PHE A 99 12.89 0.07 11.23
CA PHE A 99 13.96 0.26 10.26
C PHE A 99 13.96 1.69 9.69
N ASN A 100 15.16 2.24 9.50
CA ASN A 100 15.34 3.59 8.93
C ASN A 100 15.28 3.61 7.41
N TYR A 101 15.65 2.50 6.77
CA TYR A 101 15.68 2.34 5.33
C TYR A 101 15.22 0.92 4.99
N ILE A 102 14.21 0.82 4.12
CA ILE A 102 13.70 -0.44 3.60
C ILE A 102 13.57 -0.25 2.09
N ASP A 103 14.33 -1.00 1.31
CA ASP A 103 14.18 -1.06 -0.14
C ASP A 103 13.48 -2.36 -0.49
N LEU A 104 12.26 -2.25 -1.01
CA LEU A 104 11.50 -3.41 -1.46
C LEU A 104 11.73 -3.56 -2.97
N LEU A 105 12.19 -4.74 -3.37
CA LEU A 105 12.42 -5.11 -4.77
C LEU A 105 11.64 -6.37 -5.10
N TRP A 106 10.75 -6.27 -6.07
CA TRP A 106 10.02 -7.37 -6.67
C TRP A 106 10.96 -8.08 -7.66
N GLN A 107 11.48 -9.24 -7.29
CA GLN A 107 12.27 -10.07 -8.18
C GLN A 107 11.36 -11.02 -8.96
N THR A 108 11.79 -12.27 -9.14
CA THR A 108 11.01 -13.29 -9.83
C THR A 108 9.89 -13.80 -8.92
N THR A 109 8.70 -13.95 -9.47
CA THR A 109 7.62 -14.73 -8.84
C THR A 109 7.52 -16.10 -9.51
N LEU A 110 6.95 -17.06 -8.78
CA LEU A 110 6.67 -18.40 -9.29
C LEU A 110 5.69 -18.38 -10.46
N ASP A 111 4.80 -17.39 -10.47
CA ASP A 111 3.82 -17.15 -11.53
C ASP A 111 3.97 -15.69 -12.01
N SER A 112 4.09 -15.50 -13.32
CA SER A 112 4.16 -14.18 -13.94
C SER A 112 2.83 -13.79 -14.55
N ALA A 113 1.72 -14.38 -14.12
CA ALA A 113 0.38 -14.04 -14.58
C ALA A 113 -0.54 -13.63 -13.42
N TYR A 114 -1.54 -12.81 -13.72
CA TYR A 114 -2.67 -12.55 -12.85
C TYR A 114 -3.98 -12.91 -13.54
N TYR A 115 -4.94 -13.34 -12.73
CA TYR A 115 -6.22 -13.87 -13.20
C TYR A 115 -7.35 -13.03 -12.64
N GLU A 116 -8.25 -12.60 -13.52
CA GLU A 116 -9.55 -12.07 -13.13
C GLU A 116 -10.51 -13.24 -13.00
N ILE A 117 -11.08 -13.41 -11.82
CA ILE A 117 -11.98 -14.51 -11.49
C ILE A 117 -13.37 -13.94 -11.22
N GLU A 118 -14.38 -14.41 -11.94
CA GLU A 118 -15.79 -14.09 -11.74
C GLU A 118 -16.55 -15.40 -11.59
N ASP A 119 -17.43 -15.52 -10.59
CA ASP A 119 -18.21 -16.74 -10.31
C ASP A 119 -17.40 -18.05 -10.27
N GLN A 120 -16.17 -17.98 -9.74
CA GLN A 120 -15.20 -19.07 -9.68
C GLN A 120 -14.62 -19.54 -11.04
N GLU A 121 -14.86 -18.81 -12.11
CA GLU A 121 -14.26 -19.03 -13.43
C GLU A 121 -13.22 -17.94 -13.75
N ILE A 122 -12.15 -18.33 -14.45
CA ILE A 122 -11.15 -17.38 -14.93
C ILE A 122 -11.72 -16.69 -16.17
N VAL A 123 -11.98 -15.39 -16.06
CA VAL A 123 -12.51 -14.56 -17.13
C VAL A 123 -11.40 -13.93 -17.96
N ARG A 124 -10.28 -13.62 -17.31
CA ARG A 124 -9.12 -12.98 -17.95
C ARG A 124 -7.84 -13.49 -17.33
N GLU A 125 -6.85 -13.73 -18.17
CA GLU A 125 -5.47 -14.04 -17.78
C GLU A 125 -4.56 -13.01 -18.45
N GLU A 126 -3.69 -12.39 -17.68
CA GLU A 126 -2.70 -11.45 -18.19
C GLU A 126 -1.33 -11.72 -17.59
N ASN A 127 -0.30 -11.61 -18.41
CA ASN A 127 1.07 -11.63 -17.92
C ASN A 127 1.34 -10.38 -17.08
N ALA A 128 1.66 -10.59 -15.82
CA ALA A 128 2.13 -9.58 -14.88
C ALA A 128 3.65 -9.42 -15.01
N TRP A 129 4.08 -8.28 -15.54
CA TRP A 129 5.49 -7.91 -15.55
C TRP A 129 5.82 -7.16 -14.26
N PHE A 130 5.98 -7.92 -13.18
CA PHE A 130 6.21 -7.38 -11.83
C PHE A 130 7.48 -6.53 -11.71
N GLU A 131 8.43 -6.65 -12.65
CA GLU A 131 9.59 -5.77 -12.74
C GLU A 131 9.18 -4.30 -12.93
N GLU A 132 8.06 -4.03 -13.60
CA GLU A 132 7.55 -2.67 -13.80
C GLU A 132 7.21 -1.99 -12.46
N ALA A 133 6.75 -2.76 -11.47
CA ALA A 133 6.45 -2.27 -10.13
C ALA A 133 7.69 -1.88 -9.29
N ASN A 134 8.90 -2.21 -9.75
CA ASN A 134 10.14 -1.76 -9.10
C ASN A 134 10.48 -0.31 -9.41
N TYR A 135 9.96 0.23 -10.51
CA TYR A 135 10.25 1.57 -10.96
C TYR A 135 9.20 2.53 -10.41
N ALA A 136 9.42 2.98 -9.17
CA ALA A 136 8.66 4.09 -8.64
C ALA A 136 9.13 5.39 -9.35
N ASP A 137 8.32 5.92 -10.26
CA ASP A 137 8.52 7.23 -10.89
C ASP A 137 8.43 8.39 -9.89
#